data_AF-A0A1H8A556-F1
#
_entry.id   AF-A0A1H8A556-F1
#
_cell.length_a   1.000
_cell.length_b   1.000
_cell.length_c   1.000
_cell.angle_alpha   90.00
_cell.angle_beta   90.00
_cell.angle_gamma   90.00
#
_symmetry.space_group_name_H-M   'P 1'
#
loop_
_entity.id
_entity.type
_entity.pdbx_description
1 polymer ?
#
loop_
_entity_poly.entity_id
_entity_poly.type
_entity_poly.pdbx_seq_one_letter_code
_entity_poly.pdbx_strand_id
1 'polypeptide(L)'
;MRYPVTIVASLIGFLLCLYNSTGYDPHNFVFFMFSVPAWFADMIMDIHNVNVYFMYVLTIASYALLGYICDWTIARTKGKRRSYD
;
A
#
# COMPACT_ATOMS: atom_id res chain seq x y z
N MET A 1 -5.51 18.22 -9.96
CA MET A 1 -5.40 17.89 -8.51
C MET A 1 -4.08 17.18 -8.32
N ARG A 2 -3.18 17.71 -7.50
CA ARG A 2 -1.93 16.99 -7.15
C ARG A 2 -2.35 15.97 -6.09
N TYR A 3 -2.00 14.70 -6.27
CA TYR A 3 -2.28 13.60 -5.33
C TYR A 3 -1.00 13.26 -4.54
N PRO A 4 -0.44 14.21 -3.76
CA PRO A 4 0.85 14.01 -3.13
C PRO A 4 0.80 12.85 -2.13
N VAL A 5 -0.33 12.62 -1.46
CA VAL A 5 -0.46 11.54 -0.48
C VAL A 5 -0.52 10.19 -1.16
N THR A 6 -1.26 10.08 -2.28
CA THR A 6 -1.30 8.85 -3.08
C THR A 6 0.08 8.49 -3.63
N ILE A 7 0.84 9.48 -4.12
CA ILE A 7 2.18 9.27 -4.64
C ILE A 7 3.13 8.80 -3.54
N VAL A 8 3.15 9.48 -2.39
CA VAL A 8 4.03 9.10 -1.27
C VAL A 8 3.67 7.72 -0.72
N ALA A 9 2.39 7.42 -0.55
CA ALA A 9 1.94 6.11 -0.07
C ALA A 9 2.32 4.99 -1.06
N SER A 10 2.10 5.20 -2.35
CA SER A 10 2.50 4.25 -3.41
C SER A 10 4.02 4.05 -3.43
N LEU A 11 4.79 5.12 -3.21
CA LEU A 11 6.26 5.08 -3.19
C LEU A 11 6.80 4.33 -1.96
N ILE A 12 6.12 4.44 -0.81
CA ILE A 12 6.41 3.64 0.38
C ILE A 12 6.16 2.15 0.10
N GLY A 13 5.01 1.80 -0.46
CA GLY A 13 4.70 0.41 -0.84
C GLY A 13 5.68 -0.15 -1.87
N PHE A 14 6.09 0.67 -2.85
CA PHE A 14 7.09 0.31 -3.86
C PHE A 14 8.47 0.08 -3.24
N LEU A 15 8.93 0.97 -2.35
CA LEU A 15 10.20 0.80 -1.62
C LEU A 15 10.19 -0.46 -0.75
N LEU A 16 9.04 -0.82 -0.18
CA LEU A 16 8.86 -2.05 0.58
C LEU A 16 9.00 -3.30 -0.29
N CYS A 17 8.42 -3.29 -1.50
CA CYS A 17 8.59 -4.37 -2.47
C CYS A 17 10.05 -4.45 -2.94
N LEU A 18 10.70 -3.32 -3.16
CA LEU A 18 12.09 -3.26 -3.61
C LEU A 18 13.05 -3.76 -2.52
N TYR A 19 12.82 -3.40 -1.26
CA TYR A 19 13.56 -3.93 -0.10
C TYR A 19 13.42 -5.45 0.01
N ASN A 20 12.21 -5.97 -0.20
CA ASN A 20 11.99 -7.40 -0.22
C ASN A 20 12.71 -8.10 -1.39
N SER A 21 12.72 -7.49 -2.58
CA SER A 21 13.43 -7.99 -3.75
C SER A 21 14.95 -8.05 -3.59
N THR A 22 15.53 -7.30 -2.66
CA THR A 22 16.98 -7.35 -2.37
C THR A 22 17.43 -8.64 -1.69
N GLY A 23 16.50 -9.51 -1.25
CA GLY A 23 16.84 -10.78 -0.60
C GLY A 23 17.52 -10.64 0.77
N TYR A 24 17.57 -9.42 1.31
CA TYR A 24 18.10 -9.09 2.63
C TYR A 24 17.18 -9.54 3.77
N ASP A 25 15.95 -9.97 3.45
CA ASP A 25 14.95 -10.44 4.39
C ASP A 25 14.82 -11.96 4.26
N PRO A 26 15.43 -12.75 5.15
CA PRO A 26 15.56 -14.21 4.99
C PRO A 26 14.22 -14.96 4.87
N HIS A 27 13.10 -14.32 5.24
CA HIS A 27 11.76 -14.93 5.21
C HIS A 27 10.64 -13.95 4.80
N ASN A 28 10.95 -12.86 4.10
CA ASN A 28 9.97 -11.82 3.75
C ASN A 28 9.22 -11.25 4.96
N PHE A 29 9.83 -11.26 6.15
CA PHE A 29 9.20 -10.94 7.43
C PHE A 29 8.71 -9.48 7.48
N VAL A 30 9.54 -8.54 7.02
CA VAL A 30 9.16 -7.12 6.96
C VAL A 30 8.02 -6.91 5.95
N PHE A 31 8.07 -7.64 4.83
CA PHE A 31 7.02 -7.58 3.83
C PHE A 31 5.69 -8.10 4.40
N PHE A 32 5.70 -9.23 5.10
CA PHE A 32 4.51 -9.76 5.79
C PHE A 32 3.96 -8.82 6.87
N MET A 33 4.83 -8.17 7.64
CA MET A 33 4.42 -7.28 8.71
C MET A 33 3.72 -6.00 8.21
N PHE A 34 4.15 -5.44 7.09
CA PHE A 34 3.62 -4.17 6.57
C PHE A 34 2.64 -4.34 5.39
N SER A 35 2.54 -5.53 4.82
CA SER A 35 1.60 -5.85 3.76
C SER A 35 0.23 -6.20 4.35
N VAL A 36 -0.73 -5.26 4.24
CA VAL A 36 -2.14 -5.53 4.56
C VAL A 36 -2.67 -6.78 3.82
N PRO A 37 -2.40 -7.00 2.51
CA PRO A 37 -2.76 -8.22 1.83
C PRO A 37 -2.17 -9.49 2.46
N ALA A 38 -0.95 -9.42 2.99
CA ALA A 38 -0.30 -10.57 3.61
C ALA A 38 -0.97 -10.99 4.92
N TRP A 39 -1.54 -10.04 5.67
CA TRP A 39 -2.34 -10.34 6.88
C TRP A 39 -3.59 -11.16 6.56
N PHE A 40 -4.22 -10.90 5.40
CA PHE A 40 -5.38 -11.65 4.95
C PHE A 40 -5.01 -12.91 4.17
N ALA A 41 -3.86 -12.92 3.49
CA ALA A 41 -3.41 -14.06 2.72
C ALA A 41 -3.21 -15.30 3.59
N ASP A 42 -2.66 -15.14 4.80
CA ASP A 42 -2.49 -16.23 5.75
C ASP A 42 -3.82 -16.87 6.20
N MET A 43 -4.93 -16.11 6.16
CA MET A 43 -6.27 -16.62 6.48
C MET A 43 -6.99 -17.28 5.30
N ILE A 44 -6.57 -17.02 4.06
CA ILE A 44 -7.33 -17.39 2.85
C ILE A 44 -6.56 -18.38 1.97
N MET A 45 -5.22 -18.34 1.96
CA MET A 45 -4.37 -19.07 1.01
C MET A 45 -3.11 -19.59 1.70
N ASP A 46 -2.74 -20.83 1.37
CA ASP A 46 -1.52 -21.48 1.88
C ASP A 46 -0.26 -20.75 1.37
N ILE A 47 0.51 -20.18 2.29
CA ILE A 47 1.59 -19.22 2.00
C ILE A 47 2.72 -19.82 1.13
N HIS A 48 2.82 -21.15 1.11
CA HIS A 48 3.82 -21.90 0.36
C HIS A 48 3.55 -21.98 -1.16
N ASN A 49 2.33 -21.67 -1.62
CA ASN A 49 1.96 -21.70 -3.05
C ASN A 49 1.66 -20.31 -3.63
N VAL A 50 1.72 -19.25 -2.83
CA VAL A 50 1.39 -17.90 -3.30
C VAL A 50 2.59 -17.29 -4.03
N ASN A 51 2.35 -16.84 -5.26
CA ASN A 51 3.34 -16.12 -6.04
C ASN A 51 3.70 -14.79 -5.37
N VAL A 52 4.97 -14.62 -5.01
CA VAL A 52 5.51 -13.41 -4.35
C VAL A 52 5.22 -12.13 -5.18
N TYR A 53 5.26 -12.23 -6.51
CA TYR A 53 4.93 -11.11 -7.39
C TYR A 53 3.46 -10.66 -7.26
N PHE A 54 2.55 -11.60 -7.02
CA PHE A 54 1.13 -11.28 -6.80
C PHE A 54 0.95 -10.49 -5.50
N MET A 55 1.68 -10.88 -4.45
CA MET A 55 1.74 -10.17 -3.18
C MET A 55 2.30 -8.75 -3.31
N TYR A 56 3.29 -8.53 -4.16
CA TYR A 56 3.84 -7.18 -4.44
C TYR A 56 2.79 -6.28 -5.07
N VAL A 57 2.10 -6.77 -6.11
CA VAL A 57 1.04 -6.00 -6.79
C VAL A 57 -0.07 -5.64 -5.82
N LEU A 58 -0.51 -6.60 -5.00
CA LEU A 58 -1.52 -6.38 -3.97
C LEU A 58 -1.07 -5.34 -2.94
N THR A 59 0.19 -5.38 -2.51
CA THR A 59 0.72 -4.45 -1.51
C THR A 59 0.80 -3.04 -2.05
N ILE A 60 1.29 -2.87 -3.28
CA ILE A 60 1.29 -1.57 -3.97
C ILE A 60 -0.16 -1.07 -4.15
N ALA A 61 -1.08 -1.95 -4.54
CA ALA A 61 -2.49 -1.60 -4.71
C ALA A 61 -3.14 -1.16 -3.39
N SER A 62 -2.86 -1.83 -2.26
CA SER A 62 -3.38 -1.43 -0.96
C SER A 62 -2.85 -0.06 -0.51
N TYR A 63 -1.56 0.20 -0.68
CA TYR A 63 -0.97 1.51 -0.35
C TYR A 63 -1.47 2.62 -1.27
N ALA A 64 -1.62 2.34 -2.56
CA ALA A 64 -2.22 3.27 -3.52
C ALA A 64 -3.68 3.58 -3.17
N LEU A 65 -4.46 2.57 -2.78
CA LEU A 65 -5.86 2.71 -2.41
C LEU A 65 -6.02 3.52 -1.10
N LEU A 66 -5.17 3.26 -0.09
CA LEU A 66 -5.13 4.07 1.13
C LEU A 66 -4.78 5.54 0.83
N GLY A 67 -3.73 5.77 0.04
CA GLY A 67 -3.34 7.11 -0.37
C GLY A 67 -4.43 7.84 -1.16
N TYR A 68 -5.14 7.12 -2.04
CA TYR A 68 -6.27 7.64 -2.80
C TYR A 68 -7.46 8.03 -1.90
N ILE A 69 -7.81 7.22 -0.90
CA ILE A 69 -8.86 7.55 0.07
C ILE A 69 -8.49 8.80 0.87
N CYS A 70 -7.22 8.93 1.28
CA CYS A 70 -6.73 10.11 1.97
C CYS A 70 -6.83 11.36 1.09
N ASP A 71 -6.33 11.32 -0.15
CA ASP A 71 -6.42 12.45 -1.07
C ASP A 71 -7.88 12.81 -1.40
N TRP A 72 -8.76 11.82 -1.56
CA TRP A 72 -10.19 12.03 -1.78
C TRP A 72 -10.86 12.72 -0.58
N THR A 73 -10.53 12.30 0.64
CA THR A 73 -11.06 12.90 1.88
C THR A 73 -10.56 14.34 2.05
N ILE A 74 -9.29 14.61 1.73
CA ILE A 74 -8.71 15.96 1.77
C ILE A 74 -9.37 16.87 0.72
N ALA A 75 -9.55 16.37 -0.51
CA ALA A 75 -10.22 17.12 -1.58
C ALA A 75 -11.67 17.46 -1.21
N ARG A 76 -12.39 16.51 -0.61
CA ARG A 76 -13.76 16.70 -0.11
C ARG A 76 -13.83 17.72 1.02
N THR A 77 -12.83 17.75 1.90
CA THR A 77 -12.74 18.72 3.00
C THR A 77 -12.38 20.12 2.51
N LYS A 78 -11.49 20.27 1.52
CA LYS A 78 -11.13 21.57 0.94
C LYS A 78 -12.30 22.25 0.22
N GLY A 79 -13.19 21.49 -0.42
CA GLY A 79 -14.40 22.04 -1.06
C GLY A 79 -15.37 22.70 -0.08
N LYS A 80 -15.47 22.20 1.16
CA LYS A 80 -16.33 22.76 2.20
C LYS A 80 -15.82 24.08 2.79
N ARG A 81 -14.49 24.25 2.88
CA ARG A 81 -13.88 25.44 3.52
C ARG A 81 -14.02 26.72 2.70
N ARG A 82 -14.20 26.62 1.37
CA ARG A 82 -14.29 27.79 0.47
C ARG A 82 -15.68 28.41 0.38
N SER A 83 -16.69 27.80 1.01
CA SER A 83 -18.06 28.31 0.99
C SER A 83 -18.40 29.17 2.22
N TYR A 84 -17.43 29.43 3.09
CA TYR A 84 -17.58 30.18 4.35
C TYR A 84 -16.74 31.47 4.40
N ASP A 85 -16.03 31.80 3.30
CA ASP A 85 -15.41 33.11 3.05
C ASP A 85 -16.23 33.85 1.98
#